data_AF-A0A919N631-F1
#
_entry.id   AF-A0A919N631-F1
#
_cell.length_a   1.000
_cell.length_b   1.000
_cell.length_c   1.000
_cell.angle_alpha   90.00
_cell.angle_beta   90.00
_cell.angle_gamma   90.00
#
_symmetry.space_group_name_H-M   'P 1'
#
loop_
_entity.id
_entity.type
_entity.pdbx_description
1 polymer ?
#
loop_
_entity_poly.entity_id
_entity_poly.type
_entity_poly.pdbx_seq_one_letter_code
_entity_poly.pdbx_strand_id
1 'polypeptide(L)'
;MSAVIRPPHALTDPTRIRALASIDFDNPALRAALDKIAQRTAALTGLPVSMVTLVLDTAQLIVGSCGLDDSWMTAAGGTPVEWSFCANTVTTGRPYVLPDTAHSEQAASPLVTVDGMASYAGVPITLAGHIVGAHCVMGLTAQPFTPEQLDQLRGAAAEISDLLRQFSQPTSAN
;
A
#
# COMPACT_ATOMS: atom_id res chain seq x y z
N MET A 1 -11.32 -5.81 -25.43
CA MET A 1 -10.97 -5.97 -24.00
C MET A 1 -9.52 -6.41 -23.95
N SER A 2 -8.59 -5.47 -23.89
CA SER A 2 -7.17 -5.79 -23.84
C SER A 2 -6.83 -6.06 -22.38
N ALA A 3 -6.52 -7.31 -22.05
CA ALA A 3 -5.89 -7.62 -20.77
C ALA A 3 -4.60 -6.79 -20.70
N VAL A 4 -4.51 -5.88 -19.74
CA VAL A 4 -3.24 -5.25 -19.39
C VAL A 4 -2.34 -6.38 -18.92
N ILE A 5 -1.47 -6.84 -19.82
CA ILE A 5 -0.39 -7.76 -19.47
C ILE A 5 0.54 -6.96 -18.56
N ARG A 6 0.33 -7.06 -17.24
CA ARG A 6 1.27 -6.58 -16.22
C ARG A 6 2.63 -7.20 -16.55
N PRO A 7 3.72 -6.44 -16.67
CA PRO A 7 5.02 -7.07 -16.84
C PRO A 7 5.27 -7.92 -15.59
N PRO A 8 5.39 -9.26 -15.72
CA PRO A 8 5.56 -10.16 -14.58
C PRO A 8 6.85 -9.87 -13.78
N HIS A 9 7.75 -9.03 -14.28
CA HIS A 9 9.06 -8.76 -13.70
C HIS A 9 9.06 -7.81 -12.48
N ALA A 10 8.18 -6.79 -12.43
CA ALA A 10 8.32 -5.76 -11.39
C ALA A 10 8.05 -6.32 -9.98
N LEU A 11 7.07 -7.21 -9.84
CA LEU A 11 6.72 -7.84 -8.56
C LEU A 11 7.51 -9.12 -8.27
N THR A 12 8.19 -9.70 -9.25
CA THR A 12 9.00 -10.91 -9.05
C THR A 12 10.50 -10.64 -8.96
N ASP A 13 10.94 -9.38 -9.09
CA ASP A 13 12.35 -8.99 -8.99
C ASP A 13 13.00 -9.53 -7.69
N PRO A 14 13.97 -10.47 -7.80
CA PRO A 14 14.61 -11.07 -6.63
C PRO A 14 15.36 -10.08 -5.74
N THR A 15 15.90 -8.96 -6.27
CA THR A 15 16.57 -7.96 -5.42
C THR A 15 15.54 -7.19 -4.59
N ARG A 16 14.38 -6.88 -5.16
CA ARG A 16 13.26 -6.27 -4.42
C ARG A 16 12.71 -7.22 -3.36
N ILE A 17 12.53 -8.51 -3.67
CA ILE A 17 12.08 -9.51 -2.69
C ILE A 17 13.10 -9.65 -1.55
N ARG A 18 14.41 -9.62 -1.83
CA ARG A 18 15.44 -9.58 -0.78
C ARG A 18 15.37 -8.32 0.08
N ALA A 19 15.11 -7.16 -0.52
CA ALA A 19 14.91 -5.92 0.23
C ALA A 19 13.70 -6.03 1.18
N LEU A 20 12.58 -6.58 0.70
CA LEU A 20 11.40 -6.87 1.52
C LEU A 20 11.72 -7.84 2.66
N ALA A 21 12.43 -8.94 2.38
CA ALA A 21 12.80 -9.94 3.38
C ALA A 21 13.80 -9.43 4.43
N SER A 22 14.45 -8.29 4.20
CA SER A 22 15.36 -7.67 5.18
C SER A 22 14.63 -6.94 6.31
N ILE A 23 13.34 -6.66 6.15
CA ILE A 23 12.51 -5.93 7.12
C ILE A 23 12.12 -6.86 8.26
N ASP A 24 12.33 -6.42 9.50
CA ASP A 24 11.84 -7.11 10.71
C ASP A 24 10.35 -6.77 10.95
N PHE A 25 9.46 -7.38 10.17
CA PHE A 25 8.02 -7.10 10.22
C PHE A 25 7.34 -7.59 11.50
N ASP A 26 7.93 -8.56 12.20
CA ASP A 26 7.43 -9.07 13.48
C ASP A 26 7.77 -8.14 14.66
N ASN A 27 8.54 -7.07 14.40
CA ASN A 27 8.90 -6.10 15.42
C ASN A 27 7.68 -5.29 15.88
N PRO A 28 7.23 -5.42 17.15
CA PRO A 28 6.03 -4.72 17.62
C PRO A 28 6.21 -3.20 17.64
N ALA A 29 7.44 -2.70 17.79
CA ALA A 29 7.71 -1.26 17.75
C ALA A 29 7.56 -0.69 16.34
N LEU A 30 8.00 -1.43 15.31
CA LEU A 30 7.77 -1.06 13.92
C LEU A 30 6.26 -1.01 13.62
N ARG A 31 5.54 -2.08 13.97
CA ARG A 31 4.08 -2.17 13.73
C ARG A 31 3.34 -1.00 14.37
N ALA A 32 3.59 -0.74 15.66
CA ALA A 32 2.94 0.34 16.38
C ALA A 32 3.27 1.74 15.80
N ALA A 33 4.48 1.94 15.26
CA ALA A 33 4.84 3.18 14.61
C ALA A 33 4.15 3.35 13.25
N LEU A 34 4.04 2.27 12.46
CA LEU A 34 3.31 2.27 11.18
C LEU A 34 1.81 2.52 11.38
N ASP A 35 1.19 1.91 12.40
CA ASP A 35 -0.22 2.15 12.75
C ASP A 35 -0.47 3.62 13.12
N LYS A 36 0.45 4.26 13.87
CA LYS A 36 0.36 5.70 14.19
C LYS A 36 0.41 6.58 12.95
N ILE A 37 1.26 6.24 11.97
CA ILE A 37 1.34 6.98 10.71
C ILE A 37 0.05 6.82 9.90
N ALA A 38 -0.49 5.60 9.83
CA ALA A 38 -1.77 5.34 9.17
C ALA A 38 -2.91 6.12 9.83
N GLN A 39 -3.00 6.11 11.17
CA GLN A 39 -4.00 6.85 11.92
C GLN A 39 -3.93 8.36 11.66
N ARG A 40 -2.72 8.93 11.70
CA ARG A 40 -2.51 10.35 11.40
C ARG A 40 -2.90 10.69 9.96
N THR A 41 -2.57 9.82 9.00
CA THR A 41 -2.93 10.02 7.59
C THR A 41 -4.44 10.00 7.38
N ALA A 42 -5.14 9.03 7.97
CA ALA A 42 -6.60 8.97 7.91
C ALA A 42 -7.22 10.26 8.47
N ALA A 43 -6.76 10.73 9.64
CA ALA A 43 -7.23 11.96 10.25
C ALA A 43 -6.99 13.21 9.38
N LEU A 44 -5.79 13.35 8.79
CA LEU A 44 -5.43 14.51 7.96
C LEU A 44 -6.12 14.52 6.59
N THR A 45 -6.41 13.34 6.04
CA THR A 45 -7.10 13.22 4.76
C THR A 45 -8.63 13.21 4.89
N GLY A 46 -9.15 12.98 6.10
CA GLY A 46 -10.58 12.81 6.35
C GLY A 46 -11.15 11.51 5.79
N LEU A 47 -10.30 10.54 5.45
CA LEU A 47 -10.73 9.26 4.88
C LEU A 47 -10.84 8.19 5.96
N PRO A 48 -11.81 7.27 5.85
CA PRO A 48 -12.06 6.26 6.87
C PRO A 48 -10.93 5.24 6.99
N VAL A 49 -10.21 4.95 5.89
CA VAL A 49 -9.17 3.92 5.87
C VAL A 49 -7.84 4.50 5.44
N SER A 50 -6.78 4.12 6.15
CA SER A 50 -5.39 4.29 5.69
C SER A 50 -4.58 3.03 5.95
N MET A 51 -3.70 2.65 5.02
CA MET A 51 -2.86 1.47 5.14
C MET A 51 -1.43 1.74 4.70
N VAL A 52 -0.50 1.15 5.44
CA VAL A 52 0.86 0.87 5.02
C VAL A 52 0.92 -0.57 4.52
N THR A 53 1.27 -0.75 3.25
CA THR A 53 1.28 -2.06 2.61
C THR A 53 2.63 -2.39 2.02
N LEU A 54 3.02 -3.66 2.06
CA LEU A 54 4.15 -4.23 1.34
C LEU A 54 3.62 -5.18 0.27
N VAL A 55 4.19 -5.16 -0.93
CA VAL A 55 3.68 -5.95 -2.06
C VAL A 55 4.72 -6.98 -2.47
N LEU A 56 4.39 -8.25 -2.19
CA LEU A 56 5.14 -9.43 -2.62
C LEU A 56 4.83 -9.76 -4.08
N ASP A 57 5.24 -10.95 -4.53
CA ASP A 57 4.95 -11.45 -5.87
C ASP A 57 3.48 -11.87 -6.06
N THR A 58 2.87 -12.42 -5.02
CA THR A 58 1.53 -13.04 -5.05
C THR A 58 0.57 -12.50 -3.97
N ALA A 59 1.07 -11.70 -3.02
CA ALA A 59 0.27 -11.13 -1.94
C ALA A 59 0.63 -9.68 -1.64
N GLN A 60 -0.32 -8.95 -1.07
CA GLN A 60 -0.08 -7.68 -0.38
C GLN A 60 -0.22 -7.92 1.13
N LEU A 61 0.80 -7.53 1.88
CA LEU A 61 0.79 -7.54 3.34
C LEU A 61 0.36 -6.17 3.88
N ILE A 62 -0.46 -6.16 4.93
CA ILE A 62 -0.80 -4.96 5.69
C ILE A 62 0.11 -4.90 6.93
N VAL A 63 1.04 -3.95 6.92
CA VAL A 63 2.05 -3.77 7.97
C VAL A 63 1.77 -2.58 8.89
N GLY A 64 0.76 -1.78 8.57
CA GLY A 64 0.17 -0.80 9.45
C GLY A 64 -1.17 -0.32 8.90
N SER A 65 -2.13 0.02 9.75
CA SER A 65 -3.48 0.37 9.29
C SER A 65 -4.27 1.20 10.28
N CYS A 66 -5.27 1.90 9.77
CA CYS A 66 -6.34 2.53 10.53
C CYS A 66 -7.67 2.35 9.77
N GLY A 67 -8.76 2.12 10.51
CA GLY A 67 -10.11 2.01 9.95
C GLY A 67 -10.47 0.67 9.32
N LEU A 68 -9.71 -0.38 9.63
CA LEU A 68 -9.94 -1.77 9.17
C LEU A 68 -10.22 -2.74 10.31
N ASP A 69 -10.61 -2.21 11.47
CA ASP A 69 -10.96 -3.01 12.64
C ASP A 69 -12.08 -3.98 12.27
N ASP A 70 -11.96 -5.24 12.70
CA ASP A 70 -12.89 -6.35 12.39
C ASP A 70 -13.08 -6.69 10.91
N SER A 71 -12.24 -6.17 10.01
CA SER A 71 -12.27 -6.55 8.59
C SER A 71 -11.59 -7.89 8.32
N TRP A 72 -12.04 -8.58 7.27
CA TRP A 72 -11.40 -9.82 6.81
C TRP A 72 -9.94 -9.59 6.38
N MET A 73 -9.63 -8.41 5.85
CA MET A 73 -8.26 -8.04 5.45
C MET A 73 -7.31 -7.99 6.65
N THR A 74 -7.76 -7.44 7.78
CA THR A 74 -6.98 -7.42 9.02
C THR A 74 -6.79 -8.84 9.57
N ALA A 75 -7.85 -9.66 9.58
CA ALA A 75 -7.77 -11.05 10.02
C ALA A 75 -6.83 -11.91 9.14
N ALA A 76 -6.83 -11.67 7.84
CA ALA A 76 -5.94 -12.33 6.88
C ALA A 76 -4.52 -11.74 6.83
N GLY A 77 -4.31 -10.55 7.41
CA GLY A 77 -3.06 -9.81 7.35
C GLY A 77 -2.74 -9.18 5.97
N GLY A 78 -3.71 -9.13 5.05
CA GLY A 78 -3.44 -8.75 3.67
C GLY A 78 -4.52 -9.09 2.65
N THR A 79 -4.14 -9.07 1.37
CA THR A 79 -4.98 -9.45 0.23
C THR A 79 -4.14 -10.21 -0.82
N PRO A 80 -4.77 -11.03 -1.69
CA PRO A 80 -4.12 -11.50 -2.92
C PRO A 80 -3.68 -10.31 -3.78
N VAL A 81 -2.52 -10.42 -4.45
CA VAL A 81 -1.94 -9.29 -5.23
C VAL A 81 -2.80 -8.86 -6.41
N GLU A 82 -3.62 -9.77 -6.93
CA GLU A 82 -4.60 -9.50 -7.99
C GLU A 82 -5.72 -8.55 -7.52
N TRP A 83 -6.01 -8.49 -6.23
CA TRP A 83 -7.01 -7.58 -5.65
C TRP A 83 -6.38 -6.25 -5.21
N SER A 84 -5.06 -6.24 -5.02
CA SER A 84 -4.29 -5.08 -4.56
C SER A 84 -4.29 -3.92 -5.56
N PHE A 85 -4.81 -2.77 -5.13
CA PHE A 85 -4.62 -1.51 -5.84
C PHE A 85 -3.18 -1.00 -5.70
N CYS A 86 -2.54 -1.24 -4.54
CA CYS A 86 -1.15 -0.86 -4.27
C CYS A 86 -0.15 -1.53 -5.22
N ALA A 87 -0.45 -2.72 -5.74
CA ALA A 87 0.36 -3.39 -6.74
C ALA A 87 0.57 -2.53 -8.00
N ASN A 88 -0.40 -1.67 -8.36
CA ASN A 88 -0.24 -0.73 -9.48
C ASN A 88 0.76 0.39 -9.15
N THR A 89 0.74 0.91 -7.92
CA THR A 89 1.75 1.86 -7.43
C THR A 89 3.15 1.26 -7.49
N VAL A 90 3.31 0.02 -7.03
CA VAL A 90 4.60 -0.68 -7.03
C VAL A 90 5.08 -0.95 -8.46
N THR A 91 4.20 -1.42 -9.33
CA THR A 91 4.54 -1.76 -10.72
C THR A 91 4.91 -0.52 -11.55
N THR A 92 4.21 0.60 -11.33
CA THR A 92 4.45 1.83 -12.10
C THR A 92 5.50 2.75 -11.49
N GLY A 93 5.82 2.57 -10.21
CA GLY A 93 6.67 3.47 -9.43
C GLY A 93 6.09 4.88 -9.26
N ARG A 94 4.79 5.06 -9.49
CA ARG A 94 4.09 6.34 -9.46
C ARG A 94 2.85 6.25 -8.57
N PRO A 95 2.35 7.38 -8.04
CA PRO A 95 1.07 7.40 -7.35
C PRO A 95 -0.04 6.81 -8.22
N TYR A 96 -0.93 6.05 -7.58
CA TYR A 96 -2.11 5.49 -8.20
C TYR A 96 -3.35 6.06 -7.53
N VAL A 97 -4.17 6.78 -8.30
CA VAL A 97 -5.29 7.57 -7.77
C VAL A 97 -6.56 7.24 -8.54
N LEU A 98 -7.59 6.84 -7.81
CA LEU A 98 -8.92 6.47 -8.29
C LEU A 98 -9.97 7.30 -7.54
N PRO A 99 -10.42 8.43 -8.11
CA PRO A 99 -11.50 9.23 -7.53
C PRO A 99 -12.82 8.47 -7.46
N ASP A 100 -13.03 7.55 -8.41
CA ASP A 100 -14.19 6.68 -8.50
C ASP A 100 -13.72 5.31 -9.03
N THR A 101 -13.77 4.29 -8.18
CA THR A 101 -13.33 2.93 -8.51
C THR A 101 -14.32 2.19 -9.41
N ALA A 102 -15.59 2.60 -9.46
CA ALA A 102 -16.59 1.98 -10.34
C ALA A 102 -16.32 2.28 -11.82
N HIS A 103 -15.57 3.35 -12.09
CA HIS A 103 -15.20 3.80 -13.44
C HIS A 103 -13.71 3.56 -13.75
N SER A 104 -13.06 2.60 -13.08
CA SER A 104 -11.67 2.23 -13.32
C SER A 104 -11.50 0.78 -13.74
N GLU A 105 -10.27 0.40 -14.08
CA GLU A 105 -9.91 -1.01 -14.37
C GLU A 105 -10.12 -1.95 -13.18
N GLN A 106 -10.36 -1.38 -11.99
CA GLN A 106 -10.54 -2.06 -10.71
C GLN A 106 -12.01 -2.26 -10.36
N ALA A 107 -12.94 -1.80 -11.20
CA ALA A 107 -14.38 -1.90 -10.92
C ALA A 107 -14.86 -3.33 -10.62
N ALA A 108 -14.19 -4.35 -11.17
CA ALA A 108 -14.48 -5.76 -10.92
C ALA A 108 -13.75 -6.36 -9.71
N SER A 109 -12.89 -5.60 -9.01
CA SER A 109 -12.17 -6.09 -7.83
C SER A 109 -13.15 -6.42 -6.70
N PRO A 110 -12.92 -7.48 -5.91
CA PRO A 110 -13.69 -7.74 -4.69
C PRO A 110 -13.64 -6.57 -3.70
N LEU A 111 -12.56 -5.79 -3.67
CA LEU A 111 -12.49 -4.59 -2.82
C LEU A 111 -13.54 -3.53 -3.20
N VAL A 112 -13.97 -3.49 -4.47
CA VAL A 112 -15.05 -2.61 -4.93
C VAL A 112 -16.40 -3.29 -4.76
N THR A 113 -16.53 -4.51 -5.28
CA THR A 113 -17.82 -5.20 -5.42
C THR A 113 -18.35 -5.83 -4.13
N VAL A 114 -17.46 -6.16 -3.18
CA VAL A 114 -17.80 -6.77 -1.89
C VAL A 114 -17.57 -5.78 -0.76
N ASP A 115 -16.41 -5.12 -0.70
CA ASP A 115 -16.06 -4.23 0.40
C ASP A 115 -16.53 -2.77 0.20
N GLY A 116 -17.00 -2.41 -1.00
CA GLY A 116 -17.58 -1.09 -1.26
C GLY A 116 -16.58 0.07 -1.31
N MET A 117 -15.29 -0.21 -1.55
CA MET A 117 -14.26 0.84 -1.68
C MET A 117 -14.52 1.64 -2.96
N ALA A 118 -14.94 2.89 -2.80
CA ALA A 118 -15.40 3.77 -3.87
C ALA A 118 -14.36 4.79 -4.33
N SER A 119 -13.36 5.10 -3.49
CA SER A 119 -12.21 5.95 -3.85
C SER A 119 -10.92 5.42 -3.23
N TYR A 120 -9.79 5.63 -3.92
CA TYR A 120 -8.47 5.18 -3.49
C TYR A 120 -7.37 6.15 -3.92
N ALA A 121 -6.39 6.38 -3.06
CA ALA A 121 -5.12 6.98 -3.45
C ALA A 121 -3.97 6.25 -2.76
N GLY A 122 -2.94 5.89 -3.53
CA GLY A 122 -1.74 5.24 -3.03
C GLY A 122 -0.48 5.88 -3.59
N VAL A 123 0.57 5.99 -2.76
CA VAL A 123 1.87 6.55 -3.12
C VAL A 123 2.99 5.56 -2.78
N PRO A 124 4.10 5.55 -3.54
CA PRO A 124 5.13 4.53 -3.41
C PRO A 124 5.89 4.64 -2.08
N ILE A 125 6.22 3.49 -1.49
CA ILE A 125 7.17 3.35 -0.38
C ILE A 125 8.47 2.75 -0.94
N THR A 126 9.61 3.32 -0.56
CA THR A 126 10.92 2.92 -1.08
C THR A 126 11.80 2.27 -0.02
N LEU A 127 12.53 1.22 -0.38
CA LEU A 127 13.57 0.62 0.46
C LEU A 127 14.69 0.07 -0.43
N ALA A 128 15.94 0.33 -0.05
CA ALA A 128 17.14 -0.13 -0.78
C ALA A 128 17.09 0.14 -2.30
N GLY A 129 16.53 1.27 -2.72
CA GLY A 129 16.41 1.65 -4.14
C GLY A 129 15.22 1.01 -4.89
N HIS A 130 14.41 0.19 -4.22
CA HIS A 130 13.23 -0.45 -4.79
C HIS A 130 11.92 0.13 -4.24
N ILE A 131 10.86 0.12 -5.05
CA ILE A 131 9.50 0.36 -4.55
C ILE A 131 9.00 -0.94 -3.94
N VAL A 132 8.83 -0.98 -2.63
CA VAL A 132 8.50 -2.23 -1.90
C VAL A 132 7.02 -2.32 -1.54
N GLY A 133 6.29 -1.22 -1.66
CA GLY A 133 4.91 -1.14 -1.21
C GLY A 133 4.27 0.20 -1.51
N ALA A 134 3.13 0.45 -0.87
CA ALA A 134 2.45 1.73 -0.95
C ALA A 134 1.85 2.14 0.39
N HIS A 135 1.88 3.44 0.64
CA HIS A 135 1.04 4.08 1.65
C HIS A 135 -0.21 4.58 0.96
N CYS A 136 -1.38 4.24 1.47
CA CYS A 136 -2.64 4.52 0.78
C CYS A 136 -3.78 4.89 1.73
N VAL A 137 -4.81 5.50 1.15
CA VAL A 137 -6.08 5.81 1.79
C VAL A 137 -7.24 5.34 0.91
N MET A 138 -8.36 4.97 1.53
CA MET A 138 -9.57 4.53 0.85
C MET A 138 -10.81 5.18 1.44
N GLY A 139 -11.81 5.42 0.59
CA GLY A 139 -13.10 5.99 0.95
C GLY A 139 -14.27 5.13 0.49
N LEU A 140 -15.38 5.23 1.21
CA LEU A 140 -16.66 4.57 0.89
C LEU A 140 -17.55 5.41 -0.04
N THR A 141 -17.09 6.61 -0.40
CA THR A 141 -17.72 7.49 -1.38
C THR A 141 -16.73 7.84 -2.47
N ALA A 142 -17.21 7.95 -3.71
CA ALA A 142 -16.43 8.48 -4.82
C ALA A 142 -16.16 9.97 -4.58
N GLN A 143 -14.90 10.39 -4.67
CA GLN A 143 -14.48 11.77 -4.45
C GLN A 143 -13.08 12.02 -5.05
N PRO A 144 -12.82 13.24 -5.55
CA PRO A 144 -11.47 13.63 -5.94
C PRO A 144 -10.54 13.76 -4.72
N PHE A 145 -9.24 13.61 -4.97
CA PHE A 145 -8.20 13.87 -3.98
C PHE A 145 -7.57 15.24 -4.23
N THR A 146 -7.46 16.06 -3.19
CA THR A 146 -6.81 17.37 -3.31
C THR A 146 -5.29 17.24 -3.36
N PRO A 147 -4.57 18.23 -3.92
CA PRO A 147 -3.10 18.25 -3.87
C PRO A 147 -2.55 18.11 -2.45
N GLU A 148 -3.19 18.77 -1.47
CA GLU A 148 -2.78 18.74 -0.07
C GLU A 148 -2.91 17.33 0.52
N GLN A 149 -4.00 16.60 0.22
CA GLN A 149 -4.17 15.22 0.66
C GLN A 149 -3.08 14.31 0.06
N LEU A 150 -2.76 14.49 -1.22
CA LEU A 150 -1.68 13.73 -1.88
C LEU A 150 -0.32 14.08 -1.30
N ASP A 151 -0.07 15.33 -0.92
CA ASP A 151 1.17 15.75 -0.26
C ASP A 151 1.29 15.16 1.15
N GLN A 152 0.19 15.08 1.92
CA GLN A 152 0.18 14.37 3.20
C GLN A 152 0.54 12.89 3.02
N LEU A 153 -0.02 12.23 2.00
CA LEU A 153 0.33 10.85 1.67
C LEU A 153 1.82 10.71 1.34
N ARG A 154 2.37 11.58 0.50
CA ARG A 154 3.79 11.53 0.10
C ARG A 154 4.72 11.75 1.29
N GLY A 155 4.41 12.71 2.16
CA GLY A 155 5.17 12.97 3.38
C GLY A 155 5.18 11.76 4.31
N ALA A 156 4.00 11.16 4.54
CA ALA A 156 3.89 9.94 5.34
C ALA A 156 4.63 8.75 4.71
N ALA A 157 4.59 8.59 3.38
CA ALA A 157 5.32 7.52 2.69
C ALA A 157 6.85 7.67 2.79
N ALA A 158 7.35 8.90 2.82
CA ALA A 158 8.76 9.18 3.08
C ALA A 158 9.15 8.80 4.51
N GLU A 159 8.35 9.18 5.51
CA GLU A 159 8.54 8.78 6.92
C GLU A 159 8.51 7.26 7.09
N ILE A 160 7.58 6.58 6.43
CA ILE A 160 7.51 5.11 6.42
C ILE A 160 8.78 4.52 5.80
N SER A 161 9.25 5.07 4.68
CA SER A 161 10.49 4.60 4.02
C SER A 161 11.71 4.73 4.95
N ASP A 162 11.80 5.85 5.69
CA ASP A 162 12.84 6.05 6.70
C ASP A 162 12.74 5.06 7.86
N LEU A 163 11.53 4.80 8.33
CA LEU A 163 11.29 3.85 9.40
C LEU A 163 11.65 2.42 8.96
N LEU A 164 11.23 1.99 7.77
CA LEU A 164 11.58 0.67 7.25
C LEU A 164 13.10 0.49 7.15
N ARG A 165 13.86 1.53 6.76
CA ARG A 165 15.33 1.49 6.75
C ARG A 165 15.94 1.24 8.13
N GLN A 166 15.35 1.78 9.20
CA GLN A 166 15.85 1.58 10.57
C GLN A 166 15.60 0.17 11.10
N PHE A 167 14.53 -0.47 10.60
CA PHE A 167 14.10 -1.81 10.99
C PHE A 167 14.43 -2.87 9.95
N SER A 168 15.33 -2.57 9.01
CA SER A 168 15.85 -3.56 8.06
C SER A 168 17.29 -3.94 8.39
N GLN A 169 17.57 -5.23 8.28
CA GLN A 169 18.93 -5.75 8.40
C GLN A 169 19.71 -5.40 7.13
N PRO A 170 21.03 -5.14 7.23
CA PRO A 170 21.86 -5.01 6.04
C PRO A 170 21.72 -6.29 5.21
N THR A 171 21.32 -6.15 3.94
CA THR A 171 21.27 -7.28 3.01
C THR A 171 22.71 -7.74 2.77
N SER A 172 23.18 -8.74 3.52
CA SER A 172 24.49 -9.33 3.29
C SER A 172 24.53 -9.87 1.87
N ALA A 173 25.30 -9.21 1.00
CA ALA A 173 25.61 -9.73 -0.32
C ALA A 173 26.46 -10.99 -0.13
N ASN A 174 25.87 -12.15 -0.40
CA ASN A 174 26.57 -13.43 -0.51
C ASN A 174 26.49 -13.90 -1.95
#